data_AF-F7PPA6-F1
#
_entry.id   AF-F7PPA6-F1
#
_cell.length_a   1.000
_cell.length_b   1.000
_cell.length_c   1.000
_cell.angle_alpha   90.00
_cell.angle_beta   90.00
_cell.angle_gamma   90.00
#
_symmetry.space_group_name_H-M   'P 1'
#
loop_
_entity.id
_entity.type
_entity.pdbx_description
1 polymer ?
#
loop_
_entity_poly.entity_id
_entity_poly.type
_entity_poly.pdbx_seq_one_letter_code
_entity_poly.pdbx_strand_id
1 'polypeptide(L)'
;MLENRSFVAATVTVGVASLAHAALTWPAAATVALFGGGAVVAFVAEAIVIARGYLEHHVTPKLAGVPVYVLFGWTGAVYVAFRVALLGADGPTAVAVGAGLATTVDLLTDHKGVEAGFWTYTDDLPGPRFRGVPWWNSAGWFVVSSTTAALGLAFL
;
A
#
# COMPACT_ATOMS: atom_id res chain seq x y z
N MET A 1 10.81 2.71 20.36
CA MET A 1 10.78 4.15 19.99
C MET A 1 11.75 4.49 18.85
N LEU A 2 13.04 4.14 18.93
CA LEU A 2 13.99 4.39 17.83
C LEU A 2 13.65 3.59 16.56
N GLU A 3 13.24 2.33 16.70
CA GLU A 3 12.82 1.48 15.57
C GLU A 3 11.64 2.06 14.80
N ASN A 4 10.59 2.55 15.49
CA ASN A 4 9.45 3.21 14.84
C ASN A 4 9.90 4.42 14.02
N ARG A 5 10.85 5.22 14.52
CA ARG A 5 11.33 6.41 13.79
C ARG A 5 12.07 6.03 12.53
N SER A 6 12.94 5.03 12.59
CA SER A 6 13.67 4.53 11.42
C SER A 6 12.73 3.91 10.39
N PHE A 7 11.75 3.12 10.83
CA PHE A 7 10.73 2.52 9.96
C PHE A 7 9.87 3.57 9.26
N VAL A 8 9.36 4.55 10.01
CA VAL A 8 8.59 5.67 9.47
C VAL A 8 9.44 6.47 8.48
N ALA A 9 10.68 6.81 8.84
CA ALA A 9 11.57 7.57 7.96
C ALA A 9 11.88 6.82 6.66
N ALA A 10 12.15 5.51 6.73
CA ALA A 10 12.38 4.69 5.54
C ALA A 10 11.14 4.64 4.64
N THR A 11 9.96 4.41 5.23
CA THR A 11 8.67 4.34 4.52
C THR A 11 8.37 5.65 3.79
N VAL A 12 8.52 6.77 4.49
CA VAL A 12 8.31 8.11 3.90
C VAL A 12 9.35 8.40 2.82
N THR A 13 10.61 8.03 3.04
CA THR A 13 11.68 8.26 2.05
C THR A 13 11.39 7.52 0.75
N VAL A 14 10.98 6.26 0.81
CA VAL A 14 10.59 5.47 -0.37
C VAL A 14 9.39 6.11 -1.07
N GLY A 15 8.36 6.51 -0.32
CA GLY A 15 7.17 7.14 -0.89
C GLY A 15 7.47 8.49 -1.56
N VAL A 16 8.27 9.35 -0.92
CA VAL A 16 8.68 10.65 -1.46
C VAL A 16 9.58 10.50 -2.67
N ALA A 17 10.54 9.56 -2.64
CA ALA A 17 11.38 9.28 -3.80
C ALA A 17 10.56 8.76 -4.99
N SER A 18 9.59 7.90 -4.73
CA SER A 18 8.65 7.39 -5.74
C SER A 18 7.80 8.51 -6.33
N LEU A 19 7.26 9.39 -5.49
CA LEU A 19 6.49 10.56 -5.93
C LEU A 19 7.33 11.52 -6.76
N ALA A 20 8.55 11.83 -6.32
CA ALA A 20 9.46 12.69 -7.06
C ALA A 20 9.81 12.09 -8.43
N HIS A 21 10.11 10.79 -8.48
CA HIS A 21 10.36 10.09 -9.74
C HIS A 21 9.13 10.11 -10.67
N ALA A 22 7.92 9.89 -10.12
CA ALA A 22 6.68 9.99 -10.89
C ALA A 22 6.47 11.40 -11.46
N ALA A 23 6.60 12.43 -10.62
CA ALA A 23 6.44 13.83 -11.02
C ALA A 23 7.43 14.26 -12.12
N LEU A 24 8.60 13.62 -12.20
CA LEU A 24 9.61 13.88 -13.22
C LEU A 24 9.40 13.08 -14.51
N THR A 25 8.67 11.97 -14.48
CA THR A 25 8.62 11.00 -15.58
C THR A 25 7.23 10.77 -16.16
N TRP A 26 6.17 11.16 -15.45
CA TRP A 26 4.76 10.95 -15.82
C TRP A 26 4.03 12.30 -15.97
N PRO A 27 2.89 12.33 -16.70
CA PRO A 27 1.96 13.44 -16.65
C PRO A 27 1.53 13.76 -15.21
N ALA A 28 1.34 15.05 -14.90
CA ALA A 28 0.92 15.50 -13.58
C ALA A 28 -0.41 14.87 -13.15
N ALA A 29 -1.36 14.72 -14.08
CA ALA A 29 -2.65 14.08 -13.82
C ALA A 29 -2.49 12.62 -13.38
N ALA A 30 -1.65 11.83 -14.05
CA ALA A 30 -1.36 10.44 -13.66
C ALA A 30 -0.70 10.36 -12.27
N THR A 31 0.23 11.29 -11.99
CA THR A 31 0.90 11.36 -10.69
C THR A 31 -0.08 11.68 -9.57
N VAL A 32 -0.95 12.68 -9.74
CA VAL A 32 -1.97 13.04 -8.75
C VAL A 32 -3.01 11.93 -8.60
N ALA A 33 -3.43 11.30 -9.69
CA ALA A 33 -4.40 10.20 -9.65
C ALA A 33 -3.86 8.98 -8.89
N LEU A 34 -2.59 8.59 -9.14
CA LEU A 34 -1.98 7.45 -8.46
C LEU A 34 -1.69 7.75 -7.00
N PHE A 35 -1.00 8.86 -6.68
CA PHE A 35 -0.59 9.13 -5.30
C PHE A 35 -1.72 9.72 -4.47
N GLY A 36 -2.44 10.72 -4.98
CA GLY A 36 -3.56 11.33 -4.26
C GLY A 36 -4.78 10.41 -4.24
N GLY A 37 -5.20 9.93 -5.41
CA GLY A 37 -6.34 9.01 -5.51
C GLY A 37 -6.07 7.67 -4.83
N GLY A 38 -4.88 7.09 -5.02
CA GLY A 38 -4.47 5.86 -4.33
C GLY A 38 -4.40 6.01 -2.81
N ALA A 39 -3.91 7.14 -2.30
CA ALA A 39 -3.92 7.40 -0.86
C ALA A 39 -5.34 7.45 -0.30
N VAL A 40 -6.30 8.05 -1.02
CA VAL A 40 -7.71 8.05 -0.62
C VAL A 40 -8.29 6.64 -0.62
N VAL A 41 -8.05 5.85 -1.68
CA VAL A 41 -8.52 4.46 -1.78
C VAL A 41 -7.98 3.62 -0.62
N ALA A 42 -6.67 3.67 -0.39
CA ALA A 42 -6.01 2.90 0.66
C ALA A 42 -6.48 3.35 2.05
N PHE A 43 -6.59 4.66 2.30
CA PHE A 43 -7.10 5.19 3.55
C PHE A 43 -8.52 4.71 3.86
N VAL A 44 -9.43 4.77 2.88
CA VAL A 44 -10.82 4.33 3.06
C VAL A 44 -10.89 2.83 3.31
N ALA A 45 -10.18 2.02 2.52
CA ALA A 45 -10.14 0.57 2.70
C ALA A 45 -9.64 0.20 4.11
N GLU A 46 -8.53 0.81 4.53
CA GLU A 46 -7.94 0.56 5.83
C GLU A 46 -8.86 1.01 6.98
N ALA A 47 -9.43 2.22 6.88
CA ALA A 47 -10.33 2.76 7.90
C ALA A 47 -11.55 1.86 8.10
N ILE A 48 -12.06 1.20 7.05
CA ILE A 48 -13.14 0.22 7.17
C ILE A 48 -12.69 -1.01 7.96
N VAL A 49 -11.51 -1.56 7.66
CA VAL A 49 -10.97 -2.75 8.36
C VAL A 49 -10.74 -2.44 9.84
N ILE A 50 -10.17 -1.26 10.15
CA ILE A 50 -9.96 -0.80 11.52
C ILE A 50 -11.29 -0.57 12.25
N ALA A 51 -12.26 0.07 11.60
CA ALA A 51 -13.58 0.31 12.20
C ALA A 51 -14.35 -0.99 12.52
N ARG A 52 -14.02 -2.09 11.85
CA ARG A 52 -14.54 -3.44 12.15
C ARG A 52 -13.74 -4.18 13.22
N GLY A 53 -12.66 -3.58 13.73
CA GLY A 53 -11.80 -4.18 14.74
C GLY A 53 -10.85 -5.25 14.20
N TYR A 54 -10.72 -5.41 12.89
CA TYR A 54 -9.89 -6.49 12.31
C TYR A 54 -8.39 -6.19 12.27
N LEU A 55 -8.04 -4.91 12.40
CA LEU A 55 -6.68 -4.43 12.36
C LEU A 55 -6.53 -3.25 13.33
N GLU A 56 -5.42 -3.25 14.08
CA GLU A 56 -5.03 -2.12 14.91
C GLU A 56 -3.58 -1.74 14.61
N HIS A 57 -3.35 -0.45 14.35
CA HIS A 57 -2.01 0.11 14.21
C HIS A 57 -1.54 0.78 15.50
N HIS A 58 -0.28 0.55 15.83
CA HIS A 58 0.36 1.03 17.07
C HIS A 58 1.30 2.22 16.85
N VAL A 59 1.55 2.59 15.58
CA VAL A 59 2.43 3.73 15.23
C VAL A 59 1.63 5.00 14.97
N THR A 60 2.06 6.11 15.58
CA THR A 60 1.44 7.45 15.45
C THR A 60 2.24 8.37 14.54
N PRO A 61 1.66 9.47 13.99
CA PRO A 61 0.26 9.92 14.14
C PRO A 61 -0.73 9.11 13.30
N LYS A 62 -1.99 9.01 13.79
CA LYS A 62 -3.08 8.26 13.17
C LYS A 62 -4.28 9.18 12.86
N LEU A 63 -4.97 8.92 11.76
CA LEU A 63 -6.27 9.51 11.42
C LEU A 63 -7.27 8.36 11.23
N ALA A 64 -8.38 8.37 11.99
CA ALA A 64 -9.32 7.24 12.03
C ALA A 64 -8.66 5.87 12.29
N GLY A 65 -7.57 5.86 13.06
CA GLY A 65 -6.75 4.67 13.33
C GLY A 65 -5.70 4.34 12.26
N VAL A 66 -5.79 4.91 11.06
CA VAL A 66 -4.82 4.72 9.98
C VAL A 66 -3.58 5.59 10.22
N PRO A 67 -2.36 5.04 10.32
CA PRO A 67 -1.17 5.86 10.46
C PRO A 67 -0.93 6.73 9.23
N VAL A 68 -0.61 8.01 9.37
CA VAL A 68 -0.55 8.92 8.20
C VAL A 68 0.66 8.60 7.30
N TYR A 69 1.76 8.12 7.87
CA TYR A 69 3.00 7.86 7.12
C TYR A 69 2.87 6.70 6.12
N VAL A 70 2.00 5.72 6.38
CA VAL A 70 1.86 4.53 5.52
C VAL A 70 1.29 4.90 4.16
N LEU A 71 0.53 5.99 4.05
CA LEU A 71 -0.03 6.46 2.78
C LEU A 71 1.08 6.73 1.76
N PHE A 72 2.24 7.25 2.20
CA PHE A 72 3.42 7.40 1.35
C PHE A 72 4.00 6.05 0.92
N GLY A 73 4.12 5.13 1.88
CA GLY A 73 4.68 3.80 1.65
C GLY A 73 3.86 2.97 0.67
N TRP A 74 2.54 2.91 0.90
CA TRP A 74 1.62 2.12 0.09
C TRP A 74 1.55 2.63 -1.35
N THR A 75 1.32 3.93 -1.56
CA THR A 75 1.28 4.47 -2.93
C THR A 75 2.65 4.38 -3.61
N GLY A 76 3.75 4.52 -2.85
CA GLY A 76 5.10 4.31 -3.37
C GLY A 76 5.36 2.87 -3.83
N ALA A 77 4.94 1.89 -3.02
CA ALA A 77 5.05 0.47 -3.38
C ALA A 77 4.24 0.14 -4.64
N VAL A 78 2.99 0.62 -4.70
CA VAL A 78 2.13 0.43 -5.89
C VAL A 78 2.73 1.12 -7.11
N TYR A 79 3.25 2.35 -6.96
CA TYR A 79 3.92 3.07 -8.03
C TYR A 79 5.10 2.28 -8.61
N VAL A 80 6.01 1.81 -7.75
CA VAL A 80 7.19 1.05 -8.20
C VAL A 80 6.76 -0.24 -8.90
N ALA A 81 5.85 -1.00 -8.32
CA ALA A 81 5.36 -2.25 -8.88
C ALA A 81 4.68 -2.04 -10.25
N PHE A 82 3.82 -1.03 -10.36
CA PHE A 82 3.12 -0.70 -11.60
C PHE A 82 4.07 -0.13 -12.66
N ARG A 83 5.05 0.70 -12.27
CA ARG A 83 6.09 1.21 -13.17
C ARG A 83 6.93 0.07 -13.75
N VAL A 84 7.27 -0.94 -12.95
CA VAL A 84 7.96 -2.15 -13.42
C VAL A 84 7.09 -2.95 -14.38
N ALA A 85 5.79 -3.12 -14.07
CA ALA A 85 4.86 -3.81 -14.95
C ALA A 85 4.75 -3.15 -16.34
N LEU A 86 4.75 -1.81 -16.38
CA LEU A 86 4.71 -1.01 -17.62
C LEU A 86 5.95 -1.18 -18.51
N LEU A 87 7.03 -1.83 -18.05
CA LEU A 87 8.19 -2.16 -18.89
C LEU A 87 7.93 -3.34 -19.83
N GLY A 88 6.94 -4.19 -19.51
CA GLY A 88 6.67 -5.43 -20.26
C GLY A 88 5.20 -5.69 -20.58
N ALA A 89 4.28 -4.83 -20.12
CA ALA A 89 2.86 -4.93 -20.35
C ALA A 89 2.23 -3.53 -20.48
N ASP A 90 1.04 -3.47 -21.06
CA ASP A 90 0.24 -2.28 -21.25
C ASP A 90 -1.20 -2.45 -20.73
N GLY A 91 -1.92 -1.33 -20.65
CA GLY A 91 -3.34 -1.32 -20.33
C GLY A 91 -3.73 -2.09 -19.06
N PRO A 92 -4.89 -2.78 -19.07
CA PRO A 92 -5.35 -3.58 -17.92
C PRO A 92 -4.39 -4.70 -17.51
N THR A 93 -3.58 -5.22 -18.44
CA THR A 93 -2.58 -6.26 -18.14
C THR A 93 -1.48 -5.70 -17.24
N ALA A 94 -0.98 -4.49 -17.52
CA ALA A 94 0.00 -3.81 -16.66
C ALA A 94 -0.56 -3.57 -15.25
N VAL A 95 -1.86 -3.25 -15.12
CA VAL A 95 -2.54 -3.10 -13.83
C VAL A 95 -2.54 -4.41 -13.05
N ALA A 96 -2.97 -5.51 -13.68
CA ALA A 96 -3.02 -6.81 -13.02
C ALA A 96 -1.63 -7.30 -12.58
N VAL A 97 -0.61 -7.14 -13.44
CA VAL A 97 0.77 -7.48 -13.11
C VAL A 97 1.31 -6.59 -11.99
N GLY A 98 1.11 -5.27 -12.08
CA GLY A 98 1.54 -4.32 -11.07
C GLY A 98 0.89 -4.57 -9.70
N ALA A 99 -0.41 -4.86 -9.67
CA ALA A 99 -1.11 -5.21 -8.44
C ALA A 99 -0.62 -6.53 -7.84
N GLY A 100 -0.37 -7.54 -8.69
CA GLY A 100 0.24 -8.80 -8.25
C GLY A 100 1.62 -8.62 -7.63
N LEU A 101 2.47 -7.80 -8.25
CA LEU A 101 3.80 -7.46 -7.72
C LEU A 101 3.71 -6.71 -6.39
N ALA A 102 2.87 -5.68 -6.28
CA ALA A 102 2.67 -4.94 -5.03
C ALA A 102 2.16 -5.84 -3.90
N THR A 103 1.17 -6.68 -4.20
CA THR A 103 0.61 -7.67 -3.24
C THR A 103 1.65 -8.70 -2.82
N THR A 104 2.54 -9.10 -3.73
CA THR A 104 3.63 -10.03 -3.40
C THR A 104 4.62 -9.37 -2.45
N VAL A 105 4.94 -8.09 -2.64
CA VAL A 105 5.80 -7.34 -1.71
C VAL A 105 5.14 -7.29 -0.33
N ASP A 106 3.85 -6.98 -0.24
CA ASP A 106 3.09 -7.01 1.02
C ASP A 106 3.17 -8.41 1.68
N LEU A 107 2.77 -9.46 0.96
CA LEU A 107 2.78 -10.85 1.45
C LEU A 107 4.14 -11.26 2.01
N LEU A 108 5.23 -10.80 1.39
CA LEU A 108 6.60 -11.11 1.80
C LEU A 108 7.13 -10.23 2.93
N THR A 109 6.49 -9.12 3.26
CA THR A 109 7.06 -8.12 4.19
C THR A 109 6.17 -7.78 5.37
N ASP A 110 4.84 -7.93 5.26
CA ASP A 110 3.88 -7.47 6.26
C ASP A 110 4.08 -8.13 7.64
N HIS A 111 4.38 -9.44 7.66
CA HIS A 111 4.69 -10.17 8.89
C HIS A 111 5.80 -9.51 9.74
N LYS A 112 6.75 -8.80 9.12
CA LYS A 112 7.82 -8.11 9.85
C LYS A 112 7.28 -6.95 10.68
N GLY A 113 6.24 -6.26 10.19
CA GLY A 113 5.57 -5.20 10.95
C GLY A 113 4.75 -5.76 12.10
N VAL A 114 4.11 -6.92 11.91
CA VAL A 114 3.46 -7.66 13.00
C VAL A 114 4.46 -8.11 14.05
N GLU A 115 5.57 -8.72 13.66
CA GLU A 115 6.66 -9.16 14.55
C GLU A 115 7.30 -7.98 15.31
N ALA A 116 7.42 -6.82 14.67
CA ALA A 116 7.91 -5.58 15.29
C ALA A 116 6.85 -4.85 16.13
N GLY A 117 5.61 -5.37 16.20
CA GLY A 117 4.53 -4.77 16.97
C GLY A 117 4.00 -3.45 16.42
N PHE A 118 4.16 -3.18 15.12
CA PHE A 118 3.64 -1.97 14.47
C PHE A 118 2.13 -2.04 14.23
N TRP A 119 1.60 -3.23 13.99
CA TRP A 119 0.18 -3.50 13.91
C TRP A 119 -0.14 -4.93 14.34
N THR A 120 -1.42 -5.16 14.64
CA THR A 120 -1.96 -6.46 15.02
C THR A 120 -3.26 -6.72 14.29
N TYR A 121 -3.39 -7.93 13.74
CA TYR A 121 -4.62 -8.43 13.15
C TYR A 121 -5.42 -9.24 14.17
N THR A 122 -6.75 -9.22 14.08
CA THR A 122 -7.59 -10.14 14.86
C THR A 122 -7.88 -11.44 14.10
N ASP A 123 -8.50 -12.39 14.81
CA ASP A 123 -8.90 -13.71 14.29
C ASP A 123 -10.42 -13.81 14.07
N ASP A 124 -11.13 -12.68 14.00
CA ASP A 124 -12.58 -12.66 13.88
C ASP A 124 -13.09 -13.13 12.50
N LEU A 125 -12.22 -13.07 11.48
CA LEU A 125 -12.49 -13.60 10.15
C LEU A 125 -11.77 -14.95 9.97
N PRO A 126 -12.50 -16.06 9.75
CA PRO A 126 -11.88 -17.37 9.59
C PRO A 126 -11.09 -17.45 8.28
N GLY A 127 -10.02 -18.25 8.29
CA GLY A 127 -9.28 -18.60 7.08
C GLY A 127 -7.78 -18.78 7.32
N PRO A 128 -7.02 -19.08 6.25
CA PRO A 128 -5.59 -19.30 6.35
C PRO A 128 -4.86 -18.01 6.69
N ARG A 129 -3.74 -18.16 7.43
CA ARG A 129 -2.77 -17.11 7.67
C ARG A 129 -1.44 -17.52 7.08
N PHE A 130 -0.71 -16.58 6.49
CA PHE A 130 0.66 -16.77 6.06
C PHE A 130 1.57 -15.93 6.94
N ARG A 131 2.46 -16.57 7.71
CA ARG A 131 3.35 -15.90 8.68
C ARG A 131 2.62 -14.94 9.62
N GLY A 132 1.45 -15.35 10.11
CA GLY A 132 0.64 -14.54 11.01
C GLY A 132 -0.17 -13.43 10.34
N VAL A 133 -0.10 -13.25 9.02
CA VAL A 133 -0.91 -12.28 8.25
C VAL A 133 -2.12 -13.00 7.65
N PRO A 134 -3.35 -12.48 7.80
CA PRO A 134 -4.54 -13.15 7.30
C PRO A 134 -4.67 -13.02 5.77
N TRP A 135 -5.23 -14.04 5.12
CA TRP A 135 -5.39 -14.08 3.65
C TRP A 135 -6.11 -12.87 3.06
N TRP A 136 -7.06 -12.30 3.82
CA TRP A 136 -7.84 -11.15 3.37
C TRP A 136 -6.99 -9.89 3.25
N ASN A 137 -5.84 -9.80 3.93
CA ASN A 137 -4.88 -8.69 3.76
C ASN A 137 -4.35 -8.68 2.34
N SER A 138 -3.88 -9.82 1.84
CA SER A 138 -3.37 -9.95 0.47
C SER A 138 -4.48 -9.72 -0.57
N ALA A 139 -5.70 -10.17 -0.30
CA ALA A 139 -6.85 -9.87 -1.15
C ALA A 139 -7.15 -8.36 -1.20
N GLY A 140 -7.14 -7.69 -0.05
CA GLY A 140 -7.32 -6.25 0.07
C GLY A 140 -6.22 -5.48 -0.68
N TRP A 141 -4.96 -5.87 -0.50
CA TRP A 141 -3.83 -5.30 -1.22
C TRP A 141 -3.94 -5.43 -2.72
N PHE A 142 -4.39 -6.58 -3.23
CA PHE A 142 -4.60 -6.76 -4.66
C PHE A 142 -5.67 -5.81 -5.21
N VAL A 143 -6.79 -5.66 -4.50
CA VAL A 143 -7.87 -4.73 -4.87
C VAL A 143 -7.38 -3.29 -4.82
N VAL A 144 -6.81 -2.84 -3.70
CA VAL A 144 -6.32 -1.46 -3.51
C VAL A 144 -5.24 -1.11 -4.54
N SER A 145 -4.31 -2.03 -4.79
CA SER A 145 -3.23 -1.83 -5.77
C SER A 145 -3.76 -1.79 -7.20
N SER A 146 -4.71 -2.66 -7.55
CA SER A 146 -5.36 -2.65 -8.86
C SER A 146 -6.10 -1.34 -9.11
N THR A 147 -6.89 -0.89 -8.14
CA THR A 147 -7.62 0.39 -8.25
C THR A 147 -6.65 1.56 -8.35
N THR A 148 -5.62 1.60 -7.52
CA THR A 148 -4.61 2.67 -7.52
C THR A 148 -3.84 2.74 -8.84
N ALA A 149 -3.41 1.59 -9.38
CA ALA A 149 -2.74 1.52 -10.68
C ALA A 149 -3.69 1.91 -11.83
N ALA A 150 -4.94 1.47 -11.79
CA ALA A 150 -5.95 1.85 -12.79
C ALA A 150 -6.24 3.36 -12.81
N LEU A 151 -6.25 4.01 -11.63
CA LEU A 151 -6.35 5.48 -11.54
C LEU A 151 -5.19 6.17 -12.25
N GLY A 152 -3.96 5.69 -12.06
CA GLY A 152 -2.79 6.20 -12.79
C GLY A 152 -2.88 5.96 -14.29
N LEU A 153 -3.23 4.73 -14.70
CA LEU A 153 -3.36 4.32 -16.10
C LEU A 153 -4.32 5.20 -16.90
N ALA A 154 -5.41 5.67 -16.29
CA ALA A 154 -6.40 6.50 -16.97
C ALA A 154 -5.84 7.83 -17.53
N PHE A 155 -4.63 8.22 -17.11
CA PHE A 155 -3.96 9.46 -17.52
C PHE A 155 -2.54 9.24 -18.09
N LEU A 156 -2.17 7.98 -18.39
CA LEU A 156 -0.92 7.60 -19.05
C LEU A 156 -1.17 7.31 -20.53
#